data_AF-A0A516SAJ0-F1
#
_entry.id   AF-A0A516SAJ0-F1
#
_cell.length_a   1.000
_cell.length_b   1.000
_cell.length_c   1.000
_cell.angle_alpha   90.00
_cell.angle_beta   90.00
_cell.angle_gamma   90.00
#
_symmetry.space_group_name_H-M   'P 1'
#
loop_
_entity.id
_entity.type
_entity.pdbx_description
1 polymer ?
#
loop_
_entity_poly.entity_id
_entity_poly.type
_entity_poly.pdbx_seq_one_letter_code
_entity_poly.pdbx_strand_id
1 'polypeptide(L)'
;MISNELAAELKERCCLWQEGVLPDTMFEAFVLTALCDIDATGYKISDYFNDDAISLLLAHGEQQLKSEGVGGMRVISAGREVNISYFALQYRKLFDQWARRGWIELSNENSVRRC
;
A
#
# COMPACT_ATOMS: atom_id res chain seq x y z
N MET A 1 6.62 11.40 15.47
CA MET A 1 6.69 10.20 16.34
C MET A 1 5.56 9.28 15.92
N ILE A 2 5.89 8.12 15.34
CA ILE A 2 4.95 7.01 15.34
C ILE A 2 4.77 6.62 16.79
N SER A 3 3.55 6.71 17.30
CA SER A 3 3.24 6.10 18.59
C SER A 3 3.47 4.60 18.44
N ASN A 4 4.22 3.98 19.35
CA ASN A 4 4.40 2.51 19.40
C ASN A 4 3.06 1.75 19.28
N GLU A 5 1.95 2.41 19.61
CA GLU A 5 0.57 1.95 19.42
C GLU A 5 0.23 1.62 17.97
N LEU A 6 0.66 2.43 16.99
CA LEU A 6 0.33 2.13 15.60
C LEU A 6 1.12 0.95 15.06
N ALA A 7 2.41 0.83 15.42
CA ALA A 7 3.19 -0.33 15.04
C ALA A 7 2.58 -1.61 15.62
N ALA A 8 2.05 -1.55 16.84
CA ALA A 8 1.31 -2.65 17.46
C ALA A 8 -0.01 -2.93 16.73
N GLU A 9 -0.79 -1.89 16.40
CA GLU A 9 -2.08 -2.06 15.68
C GLU A 9 -1.87 -2.62 14.26
N LEU A 10 -0.82 -2.21 13.56
CA LEU A 10 -0.45 -2.76 12.25
C LEU A 10 -0.12 -4.25 12.35
N LYS A 11 0.66 -4.64 13.36
CA LYS A 11 0.97 -6.06 13.59
C LYS A 11 -0.27 -6.87 13.93
N GLU A 12 -1.12 -6.37 14.82
CA GLU A 12 -2.37 -7.04 15.19
C GLU A 12 -3.24 -7.27 13.95
N ARG A 13 -3.43 -6.24 13.12
CA ARG A 13 -4.21 -6.36 11.88
C ARG A 13 -3.57 -7.26 10.84
N CYS A 14 -2.24 -7.31 10.75
CA CYS A 14 -1.54 -8.28 9.91
C CYS A 14 -1.85 -9.72 10.36
N CYS A 15 -1.85 -9.99 11.66
CA CYS A 15 -2.20 -11.32 12.19
C CYS A 15 -3.66 -11.67 11.87
N LEU A 16 -4.61 -10.76 12.14
CA LEU A 16 -6.03 -10.99 11.84
C LEU A 16 -6.27 -11.22 10.34
N TRP A 17 -5.51 -10.56 9.47
CA TRP A 17 -5.55 -10.77 8.03
C TRP A 17 -5.03 -12.15 7.64
N GLN A 18 -3.85 -12.55 8.14
CA GLN A 18 -3.28 -13.87 7.87
C GLN A 18 -4.16 -15.04 8.36
N GLU A 19 -4.88 -14.84 9.46
CA GLU A 19 -5.83 -15.81 10.00
C GLU A 19 -7.17 -15.85 9.22
N GLY A 20 -7.33 -15.00 8.20
CA GLY A 20 -8.55 -14.92 7.39
C GLY A 20 -9.74 -14.25 8.10
N VAL A 21 -9.49 -13.61 9.26
CA VAL A 21 -10.50 -12.87 10.03
C VAL A 21 -10.76 -11.49 9.41
N LEU A 22 -9.70 -10.85 8.91
CA LEU A 22 -9.76 -9.55 8.26
C LEU A 22 -9.64 -9.70 6.73
N PRO A 23 -10.62 -9.25 5.93
CA PRO A 23 -10.52 -9.29 4.46
C PRO A 23 -9.41 -8.37 3.92
N ASP A 24 -8.78 -8.76 2.81
CA ASP A 24 -7.73 -7.98 2.12
C ASP A 24 -8.12 -6.51 1.95
N THR A 25 -9.35 -6.25 1.47
CA THR A 25 -9.86 -4.88 1.26
C THR A 25 -9.88 -4.02 2.53
N MET A 26 -10.16 -4.60 3.70
CA MET A 26 -10.16 -3.88 4.96
C MET A 26 -8.74 -3.69 5.50
N PHE A 27 -7.88 -4.70 5.33
CA PHE A 27 -6.47 -4.62 5.68
C PHE A 27 -5.77 -3.52 4.86
N GLU A 28 -5.93 -3.53 3.55
CA GLU A 28 -5.37 -2.51 2.65
C GLU A 28 -5.89 -1.11 2.96
N ALA A 29 -7.21 -0.95 3.15
CA ALA A 29 -7.79 0.35 3.48
C ALA A 29 -7.19 0.91 4.79
N PHE A 30 -6.97 0.05 5.79
CA PHE A 30 -6.28 0.45 7.01
C PHE A 30 -4.82 0.86 6.73
N VAL A 31 -4.05 0.03 6.01
CA VAL A 31 -2.64 0.34 5.71
C VAL A 31 -2.50 1.65 4.95
N LEU A 32 -3.32 1.86 3.92
CA LEU A 32 -3.29 3.04 3.06
C LEU A 32 -3.73 4.31 3.79
N THR A 33 -4.62 4.21 4.78
CA THR A 33 -5.05 5.37 5.57
C THR A 33 -4.08 5.66 6.72
N ALA A 34 -3.61 4.61 7.39
CA ALA A 34 -2.71 4.73 8.52
C ALA A 34 -1.32 5.19 8.09
N LEU A 35 -0.71 4.59 7.06
CA LEU A 35 0.71 4.84 6.76
C LEU A 35 0.98 5.95 5.75
N CYS A 36 -0.02 6.45 5.03
CA CYS A 36 0.22 7.48 4.01
C CYS A 36 0.77 8.80 4.58
N ASP A 37 0.53 9.10 5.86
CA ASP A 37 0.94 10.37 6.47
C ASP A 37 1.97 10.20 7.60
N ILE A 38 2.60 9.03 7.68
CA ILE A 38 3.38 8.67 8.85
C ILE A 38 4.89 8.82 8.65
N ASP A 39 5.48 9.55 9.59
CA ASP A 39 6.92 9.69 9.73
C ASP A 39 7.53 8.45 10.40
N ALA A 40 7.78 7.41 9.59
CA ALA A 40 8.44 6.15 9.97
C ALA A 40 9.97 6.18 9.88
N THR A 41 10.58 7.31 10.23
CA THR A 41 12.03 7.43 10.27
C THR A 41 12.64 6.44 11.27
N GLY A 42 13.59 5.62 10.81
CA GLY A 42 14.38 4.70 11.65
C GLY A 42 13.86 3.27 11.80
N TYR A 43 12.72 2.91 11.17
CA TYR A 43 12.18 1.55 11.20
C TYR A 43 12.43 0.81 9.88
N LYS A 44 12.38 -0.52 9.91
CA LYS A 44 12.35 -1.38 8.71
C LYS A 44 10.92 -1.72 8.36
N ILE A 45 10.67 -2.01 7.08
CA ILE A 45 9.35 -2.48 6.62
C ILE A 45 8.88 -3.74 7.38
N SER A 46 9.81 -4.64 7.70
CA SER A 46 9.58 -5.86 8.49
C SER A 46 9.16 -5.61 9.93
N ASP A 47 9.36 -4.40 10.45
CA ASP A 47 8.89 -4.03 11.78
C ASP A 47 7.37 -3.78 11.80
N TYR A 48 6.76 -3.61 10.62
CA TYR A 48 5.33 -3.36 10.45
C TYR A 48 4.60 -4.51 9.77
N PHE A 49 5.25 -5.19 8.82
CA PHE A 49 4.64 -6.15 7.92
C PHE A 49 5.42 -7.46 7.89
N ASN A 50 4.70 -8.57 7.76
CA ASN A 50 5.27 -9.84 7.32
C ASN A 50 5.41 -9.86 5.78
N ASP A 51 6.13 -10.86 5.27
CA ASP A 51 6.43 -10.97 3.84
C ASP A 51 5.16 -11.14 2.97
N ASP A 52 4.13 -11.81 3.50
CA ASP A 52 2.85 -11.99 2.80
C ASP A 52 2.13 -10.65 2.61
N ALA A 53 2.08 -9.83 3.67
CA ALA A 53 1.46 -8.51 3.64
C ALA A 53 2.22 -7.57 2.69
N ILE A 54 3.56 -7.63 2.71
CA ILE A 54 4.38 -6.88 1.76
C ILE A 54 4.05 -7.31 0.33
N SER A 55 3.99 -8.63 0.08
CA SER A 55 3.70 -9.18 -1.25
C SER A 55 2.31 -8.77 -1.75
N LEU A 56 1.29 -8.82 -0.89
CA LEU A 56 -0.06 -8.37 -1.20
C LEU A 56 -0.06 -6.89 -1.59
N LEU A 57 0.51 -6.03 -0.73
CA LEU A 57 0.53 -4.58 -0.93
C LEU A 57 1.30 -4.19 -2.20
N LEU A 58 2.40 -4.89 -2.51
CA LEU A 58 3.14 -4.69 -3.76
C LEU A 58 2.32 -5.10 -4.98
N ALA A 59 1.73 -6.29 -4.99
CA ALA A 59 0.95 -6.80 -6.10
C ALA A 59 -0.29 -5.93 -6.40
N HIS A 60 -1.03 -5.56 -5.35
CA HIS A 60 -2.21 -4.71 -5.49
C HIS A 60 -1.82 -3.28 -5.85
N GLY A 61 -0.78 -2.71 -5.23
CA GLY A 61 -0.29 -1.39 -5.57
C GLY A 61 0.17 -1.28 -7.03
N GLU A 62 0.89 -2.28 -7.53
CA GLU A 62 1.30 -2.36 -8.94
C GLU A 62 0.08 -2.40 -9.87
N GLN A 63 -0.93 -3.22 -9.56
CA GLN A 63 -2.17 -3.30 -10.33
C GLN A 63 -2.91 -1.95 -10.37
N GLN A 64 -3.03 -1.28 -9.22
CA GLN A 64 -3.69 0.02 -9.11
C GLN A 64 -2.96 1.09 -9.93
N LEU A 65 -1.62 1.17 -9.83
CA LEU A 65 -0.81 2.13 -10.56
C LEU A 65 -0.81 1.87 -12.08
N LYS A 66 -0.79 0.61 -12.52
CA LYS A 66 -0.95 0.26 -13.94
C LYS A 66 -2.33 0.70 -14.48
N SER A 67 -3.38 0.57 -13.68
CA SER A 67 -4.73 0.98 -14.06
C SER A 67 -4.93 2.50 -14.13
N GLU A 68 -4.08 3.29 -13.44
CA GLU A 68 -4.11 4.75 -13.49
C GLU A 68 -3.85 5.30 -14.90
N GLY A 69 -3.00 4.61 -15.68
CA GLY A 69 -2.69 4.96 -17.08
C GLY A 69 -3.82 4.68 -18.08
N VAL A 70 -4.88 3.96 -17.68
CA VAL A 70 -6.00 3.55 -18.55
C VAL A 70 -7.19 4.51 -18.46
N GLY A 71 -7.11 5.54 -17.60
CA GLY A 71 -8.14 6.56 -17.45
C GLY A 71 -9.28 6.13 -16.52
N GLY A 72 -9.27 6.70 -15.32
CA GLY A 72 -10.45 6.89 -14.44
C GLY A 72 -11.43 5.72 -14.33
N MET A 73 -10.94 4.49 -14.24
CA MET A 73 -11.79 3.32 -14.06
C MET A 73 -12.45 3.41 -12.67
N ARG A 74 -13.76 3.14 -12.60
CA ARG A 74 -14.53 3.15 -11.34
C ARG A 74 -15.07 1.74 -11.14
N VAL A 75 -14.78 1.13 -10.00
CA VAL A 75 -15.28 -0.21 -9.66
C VAL A 75 -16.34 -0.05 -8.58
N ILE A 76 -17.47 -0.72 -8.75
CA ILE A 76 -18.52 -0.79 -7.74
C ILE A 76 -18.29 -2.06 -6.93
N SER A 77 -17.95 -1.92 -5.64
CA SER A 77 -17.80 -3.05 -4.71
C SER A 77 -18.79 -2.87 -3.55
N ALA A 78 -19.57 -3.91 -3.24
CA ALA A 78 -20.58 -3.91 -2.17
C ALA A 78 -21.54 -2.69 -2.20
N GLY A 79 -21.91 -2.22 -3.39
CA GLY A 79 -22.83 -1.08 -3.57
C GLY A 79 -22.20 0.30 -3.30
N ARG A 80 -20.89 0.38 -3.09
CA ARG A 80 -20.16 1.65 -2.97
C ARG A 80 -19.26 1.86 -4.19
N GLU A 81 -19.27 3.09 -4.70
CA GLU A 81 -18.36 3.52 -5.76
C GLU A 81 -16.94 3.60 -5.18
N VAL A 82 -16.07 2.71 -5.63
CA VAL A 82 -14.64 2.74 -5.31
C VAL A 82 -13.95 3.51 -6.42
N ASN A 83 -13.50 4.72 -6.07
CA ASN A 83 -12.71 5.53 -6.97
C ASN A 83 -11.29 4.95 -7.04
N ILE A 84 -10.98 4.23 -8.12
CA ILE A 84 -9.67 3.59 -8.35
C ILE A 84 -8.56 4.64 -8.37
N SER A 85 -8.86 5.87 -8.86
CA SER A 85 -7.91 6.99 -8.80
C SER A 85 -7.52 7.38 -7.36
N TYR A 86 -8.41 7.17 -6.37
CA TYR A 86 -8.08 7.40 -4.97
C TYR A 86 -7.11 6.34 -4.45
N PHE A 87 -7.38 5.05 -4.70
CA PHE A 87 -6.50 3.96 -4.26
C PHE A 87 -5.13 4.03 -4.94
N ALA A 88 -5.09 4.27 -6.25
CA ALA A 88 -3.84 4.49 -6.98
C ALA A 88 -3.02 5.65 -6.39
N LEU A 89 -3.67 6.76 -6.03
CA LEU A 89 -3.00 7.89 -5.37
C LEU A 89 -2.43 7.50 -3.99
N GLN A 90 -3.18 6.76 -3.17
CA GLN A 90 -2.67 6.33 -1.85
C GLN A 90 -1.51 5.34 -2.00
N TYR A 91 -1.61 4.37 -2.92
CA TYR A 91 -0.50 3.46 -3.21
C TYR A 91 0.74 4.19 -3.72
N ARG A 92 0.57 5.20 -4.59
CA ARG A 92 1.68 6.05 -5.04
C ARG A 92 2.37 6.74 -3.86
N LYS A 93 1.60 7.37 -2.97
CA LYS A 93 2.14 8.03 -1.77
C LYS A 93 2.88 7.05 -0.87
N LEU A 94 2.30 5.88 -0.62
CA LEU A 94 2.90 4.84 0.21
C LEU A 94 4.23 4.37 -0.39
N PHE A 95 4.26 4.06 -1.68
CA PHE A 95 5.46 3.60 -2.37
C PHE A 95 6.53 4.68 -2.49
N ASP A 96 6.17 5.93 -2.76
CA ASP A 96 7.12 7.06 -2.75
C ASP A 96 7.82 7.18 -1.38
N GLN A 97 7.06 6.96 -0.30
CA GLN A 97 7.63 6.96 1.04
C GLN A 97 8.54 5.76 1.29
N TRP A 98 8.13 4.55 0.88
CA TRP A 98 8.95 3.35 1.01
C TRP A 98 10.26 3.48 0.22
N ALA A 99 10.21 4.08 -0.97
CA ALA A 99 11.37 4.34 -1.81
C ALA A 99 12.33 5.36 -1.18
N ARG A 100 11.81 6.47 -0.64
CA ARG A 100 12.64 7.45 0.10
C ARG A 100 13.37 6.84 1.31
N ARG A 101 12.83 5.75 1.86
CA ARG A 101 13.41 5.00 2.99
C ARG A 101 14.32 3.85 2.54
N GLY A 102 14.42 3.59 1.24
CA GLY A 102 15.21 2.47 0.69
C GLY A 102 14.60 1.10 0.98
N TRP A 103 13.30 1.02 1.29
CA TRP A 103 12.62 -0.26 1.50
C TRP A 103 12.25 -0.94 0.17
N ILE A 104 11.99 -0.14 -0.86
CA ILE A 104 11.73 -0.60 -2.23
C ILE A 104 12.47 0.31 -3.21
N GLU A 105 12.62 -0.15 -4.45
CA GLU A 105 13.09 0.66 -5.57
C GLU A 105 11.93 0.90 -6.54
N LEU A 106 11.72 2.17 -6.92
CA LEU A 106 10.75 2.51 -7.96
C LEU A 106 11.48 2.67 -9.29
N SER A 107 11.23 1.75 -10.23
CA SER A 107 11.73 1.85 -11.59
C SER A 107 10.64 2.43 -12.50
N ASN A 108 10.96 3.53 -13.19
CA ASN A 108 10.10 4.03 -14.26
C ASN A 108 10.47 3.29 -15.55
N GLU A 109 9.68 2.29 -15.93
CA GLU A 109 9.85 1.57 -17.21
C GLU A 109 9.74 2.50 -18.45
N ASN A 110 9.29 3.75 -18.30
CA ASN A 110 9.27 4.77 -19.36
C ASN A 110 10.63 5.34 -19.77
N SER A 111 11.74 4.91 -19.17
CA SER A 111 13.10 5.38 -19.50
C SER A 111 13.84 4.52 -20.54
N VAL A 112 13.27 3.41 -21.01
CA VAL A 112 13.91 2.52 -21.99
C VAL A 112 13.10 2.46 -23.27
N ARG A 113 13.23 3.49 -24.12
CA ARG A 113 13.05 3.45 -25.59
C ARG A 113 13.39 4.82 -26.21
N ARG A 114 14.67 5.18 -26.13
CA ARG A 114 15.30 6.11 -27.10
C ARG A 114 16.71 5.60 -27.39
N CYS A 115 16.79 4.57 -28.23
CA CYS A 115 17.92 4.35 -29.12
C CYS A 115 17.35 4.34 -30.54
#